data_AF-A0A7Y3J4G0-F1
#
_entry.id   AF-A0A7Y3J4G0-F1
#
_cell.length_a   1.000
_cell.length_b   1.000
_cell.length_c   1.000
_cell.angle_alpha   90.00
_cell.angle_beta   90.00
_cell.angle_gamma   90.00
#
_symmetry.space_group_name_H-M   'P 1'
#
loop_
_entity.id
_entity.type
_entity.pdbx_description
1 polymer ?
#
loop_
_entity_poly.entity_id
_entity_poly.type
_entity_poly.pdbx_seq_one_letter_code
_entity_poly.pdbx_strand_id
1 'polypeptide(L)'
;MDPRYGALTSALVAAGRLGQKTSAGNYDYGPDRRTPIPSEKALELRDRIAADLGIARRTYGEEEIVMRCLLPVINEAARVLDEGVVARPSDIDVLWVYGYGFPTGKGGPVYLARQLGVQAVRRELESRREADPTFGNTYWAPSRALDLLLA
;
A
#
# COMPACT_ATOMS: atom_id res chain seq x y z
N MET A 1 14.50 0.47 13.24
CA MET A 1 13.52 -0.14 12.31
C MET A 1 12.13 0.13 12.87
N ASP A 2 11.14 0.45 12.04
CA ASP A 2 9.78 0.73 12.50
C ASP A 2 9.14 -0.52 13.12
N PRO A 3 8.78 -0.52 14.42
CA PRO A 3 8.22 -1.69 15.08
C PRO A 3 6.84 -2.09 14.54
N ARG A 4 6.18 -1.20 13.79
CA ARG A 4 4.89 -1.45 13.13
C ARG A 4 5.07 -2.25 11.85
N TYR A 5 6.24 -2.15 11.22
CA TYR A 5 6.51 -2.79 9.93
C TYR A 5 6.46 -4.31 10.06
N GLY A 6 5.53 -4.94 9.34
CA GLY A 6 5.38 -6.39 9.31
C GLY A 6 4.90 -7.03 10.62
N ALA A 7 4.51 -6.26 11.64
CA ALA A 7 4.12 -6.79 12.95
C ALA A 7 2.94 -7.77 12.86
N LEU A 8 1.86 -7.37 12.17
CA LEU A 8 0.70 -8.24 11.97
C LEU A 8 1.02 -9.48 11.15
N THR A 9 1.74 -9.33 10.04
CA THR A 9 2.14 -10.46 9.19
C THR A 9 3.00 -11.45 9.98
N SER A 10 3.93 -10.97 10.79
CA SER A 10 4.79 -11.81 11.63
C SER A 10 3.99 -12.56 12.68
N ALA A 11 3.03 -11.89 13.33
CA ALA A 11 2.14 -12.53 14.30
C ALA A 11 1.23 -13.60 13.67
N LEU A 12 0.73 -13.36 12.46
CA LEU A 12 -0.05 -14.34 11.69
C LEU A 12 0.81 -15.56 11.34
N VAL A 13 2.04 -15.35 10.87
CA VAL A 13 2.98 -16.43 10.55
C VAL A 13 3.31 -17.27 11.80
N ALA A 14 3.63 -16.62 12.92
CA ALA A 14 3.90 -17.30 14.18
C ALA A 14 2.69 -18.11 14.69
N ALA A 15 1.47 -17.68 14.39
CA ALA A 15 0.24 -18.40 14.69
C ALA A 15 -0.13 -19.49 13.65
N GLY A 16 0.75 -19.78 12.67
CA GLY A 16 0.49 -20.77 11.61
C GLY A 16 -0.53 -20.32 10.56
N ARG A 17 -0.89 -19.04 10.53
CA ARG A 17 -1.90 -18.47 9.63
C ARG A 17 -1.24 -17.97 8.34
N LEU A 18 -0.90 -18.89 7.45
CA LEU A 18 -0.08 -18.67 6.25
C LEU A 18 -0.88 -18.41 4.95
N GLY A 19 -2.19 -18.16 5.06
CA GLY A 19 -3.09 -17.89 3.93
C GLY A 19 -3.87 -19.11 3.45
N GLN A 20 -4.24 -19.12 2.17
CA GLN A 20 -5.08 -20.17 1.56
C GLN A 20 -4.53 -21.59 1.73
N LYS A 21 -3.21 -21.75 1.71
CA LYS A 21 -2.54 -23.06 1.86
C LYS A 21 -2.77 -23.72 3.23
N THR A 22 -3.04 -22.93 4.26
CA THR A 22 -3.38 -23.38 5.62
C THR A 22 -4.84 -23.14 5.95
N SER A 23 -5.67 -22.76 4.96
CA SER A 23 -7.06 -22.31 5.15
C SER A 23 -7.25 -21.16 6.16
N ALA A 24 -6.17 -20.46 6.53
CA ALA A 24 -6.16 -19.44 7.56
C ALA A 24 -5.02 -18.45 7.33
N GLY A 25 -5.32 -17.14 7.31
CA GLY A 25 -4.39 -16.02 7.11
C GLY A 25 -4.98 -14.73 7.67
N ASN A 26 -4.92 -13.63 6.90
CA ASN A 26 -5.69 -12.41 7.18
C ASN A 26 -7.21 -12.69 7.19
N TYR A 27 -7.63 -13.64 6.36
CA TYR A 27 -8.98 -14.20 6.32
C TYR A 27 -8.90 -15.67 6.74
N ASP A 28 -10.02 -16.24 7.17
CA ASP A 28 -10.21 -17.67 7.10
C ASP A 28 -10.68 -18.02 5.69
N TYR A 29 -10.48 -19.25 5.24
CA TYR A 29 -10.86 -19.67 3.90
C TYR A 29 -11.81 -20.86 3.97
N GLY A 30 -12.85 -20.81 3.13
CA GLY A 30 -13.85 -21.86 3.05
C GLY A 30 -13.29 -23.22 2.58
N PRO A 31 -14.15 -24.24 2.44
CA PRO A 31 -13.73 -25.59 2.01
C PRO A 31 -13.01 -25.59 0.65
N ASP A 32 -13.34 -24.63 -0.23
CA ASP A 32 -12.71 -24.41 -1.52
C ASP A 32 -11.29 -23.80 -1.43
N ARG A 33 -10.86 -23.41 -0.23
CA ARG A 33 -9.62 -22.70 0.10
C ARG A 33 -9.42 -21.38 -0.65
N ARG A 34 -10.49 -20.81 -1.20
CA ARG A 34 -10.43 -19.60 -2.03
C ARG A 34 -11.38 -18.52 -1.53
N THR A 35 -12.56 -18.88 -1.06
CA THR A 35 -13.54 -17.93 -0.54
C THR A 35 -13.02 -17.30 0.75
N PRO A 36 -12.74 -15.97 0.78
CA PRO A 36 -12.25 -15.31 1.98
C PRO A 36 -13.41 -15.03 2.94
N ILE A 37 -13.24 -15.39 4.21
CA ILE A 37 -14.19 -15.18 5.30
C ILE A 37 -13.51 -14.29 6.36
N PRO A 38 -14.15 -13.22 6.84
CA PRO A 38 -13.60 -12.41 7.92
C PRO A 38 -13.19 -13.27 9.11
N SER A 39 -11.96 -13.09 9.61
CA SER A 39 -11.41 -13.91 10.68
C SER A 39 -11.38 -13.16 12.01
N GLU A 40 -12.16 -13.63 12.98
CA GLU A 40 -12.10 -13.12 14.36
C GLU A 40 -10.68 -13.21 14.92
N LYS A 41 -9.96 -14.30 14.63
CA LYS A 41 -8.58 -14.47 15.12
C LYS A 41 -7.60 -13.45 14.55
N ALA A 42 -7.73 -13.12 13.26
CA ALA A 42 -6.91 -12.07 12.66
C ALA A 42 -7.22 -10.68 13.25
N LEU A 43 -8.50 -10.41 13.55
CA LEU A 43 -8.94 -9.18 14.18
C LEU A 43 -8.44 -9.06 15.63
N GLU A 44 -8.49 -10.13 16.42
CA GLU A 44 -7.90 -10.19 17.77
C GLU A 44 -6.39 -9.90 17.75
N LEU A 45 -5.66 -10.51 16.82
CA LEU A 45 -4.22 -10.27 16.66
C LEU A 45 -3.92 -8.81 16.31
N ARG A 46 -4.68 -8.24 15.37
CA ARG A 46 -4.59 -6.82 15.00
C ARG A 46 -4.81 -5.92 16.21
N ASP A 47 -5.85 -6.18 17.01
CA ASP A 47 -6.22 -5.33 18.14
C ASP A 47 -5.20 -5.41 19.27
N ARG A 48 -4.70 -6.61 19.57
CA ARG A 48 -3.60 -6.80 20.51
C ARG A 48 -2.34 -6.06 20.07
N ILE A 49 -1.91 -6.22 18.82
CA ILE A 49 -0.72 -5.53 18.28
C ILE A 49 -0.90 -4.01 18.33
N ALA A 50 -2.09 -3.51 18.02
CA ALA A 50 -2.37 -2.08 18.11
C ALA A 50 -2.24 -1.58 19.56
N ALA A 51 -2.74 -2.33 20.54
CA ALA A 51 -2.59 -2.01 21.96
C ALA A 51 -1.12 -2.03 22.41
N ASP A 52 -0.38 -3.10 22.07
CA ASP A 52 1.04 -3.28 22.43
C ASP A 52 1.92 -2.16 21.87
N LEU A 53 1.61 -1.67 20.67
CA LEU A 53 2.34 -0.59 20.00
C LEU A 53 1.78 0.81 20.31
N GLY A 54 0.74 0.94 21.15
CA GLY A 54 0.11 2.23 21.47
C GLY A 54 -0.54 2.93 20.27
N ILE A 55 -0.99 2.17 19.26
CA ILE A 55 -1.61 2.70 18.04
C ILE A 55 -3.09 2.99 18.31
N ALA A 56 -3.46 4.27 18.33
CA ALA A 56 -4.85 4.69 18.41
C ALA A 56 -5.65 4.19 17.20
N ARG A 57 -6.74 3.45 17.46
CA ARG A 57 -7.66 3.00 16.41
C ARG A 57 -8.52 4.18 15.95
N ARG A 58 -8.68 4.31 14.64
CA ARG A 58 -9.62 5.25 14.03
C ARG A 58 -10.25 4.65 12.79
N THR A 59 -11.34 5.26 12.38
CA THR A 59 -11.98 4.96 11.09
C THR A 59 -11.20 5.65 9.97
N TYR A 60 -11.13 4.97 8.84
CA TYR A 60 -10.54 5.48 7.60
C TYR A 60 -11.66 5.56 6.55
N GLY A 61 -11.74 6.68 5.83
CA GLY A 61 -12.64 6.79 4.69
C GLY A 61 -12.15 5.93 3.52
N GLU A 62 -13.05 5.52 2.64
CA GLU A 62 -12.71 4.67 1.48
C GLU A 62 -11.62 5.30 0.61
N GLU A 63 -11.76 6.59 0.29
CA GLU A 63 -10.77 7.32 -0.48
C GLU A 63 -9.42 7.39 0.23
N GLU A 64 -9.41 7.59 1.55
CA GLU A 64 -8.16 7.60 2.32
C GLU A 64 -7.47 6.22 2.25
N ILE A 65 -8.22 5.13 2.37
CA ILE A 65 -7.68 3.77 2.25
C ILE A 65 -7.04 3.58 0.87
N VAL A 66 -7.74 3.96 -0.20
CA VAL A 66 -7.24 3.86 -1.58
C VAL A 66 -5.96 4.68 -1.76
N MET A 67 -5.96 5.95 -1.33
CA MET A 67 -4.81 6.83 -1.51
C MET A 67 -3.61 6.41 -0.66
N ARG A 68 -3.83 5.85 0.54
CA ARG A 68 -2.75 5.26 1.35
C ARG A 68 -2.06 4.09 0.67
N CYS A 69 -2.79 3.32 -0.14
CA CYS A 69 -2.23 2.22 -0.92
C CYS A 69 -1.53 2.72 -2.19
N LEU A 70 -2.09 3.73 -2.87
CA LEU A 70 -1.63 4.14 -4.20
C LEU A 70 -0.56 5.24 -4.19
N LEU A 71 -0.52 6.14 -3.21
CA LEU A 71 0.50 7.18 -3.16
C LEU A 71 1.93 6.63 -3.09
N PRO A 72 2.25 5.62 -2.25
CA PRO A 72 3.59 5.03 -2.25
C PRO A 72 3.93 4.38 -3.59
N VAL A 73 2.96 3.76 -4.26
CA VAL A 73 3.12 3.17 -5.59
C VAL A 73 3.44 4.24 -6.63
N ILE A 74 2.70 5.36 -6.64
CA ILE A 74 2.96 6.49 -7.54
C ILE A 74 4.34 7.08 -7.28
N ASN A 75 4.71 7.21 -6.02
CA ASN A 75 6.00 7.74 -5.61
C ASN A 75 7.15 6.82 -6.08
N GLU A 76 6.96 5.51 -5.95
CA GLU A 76 7.91 4.51 -6.43
C GLU A 76 7.99 4.46 -7.96
N ALA A 77 6.87 4.62 -8.65
CA ALA A 77 6.85 4.73 -10.12
C ALA A 77 7.77 5.84 -10.62
N ALA A 78 7.82 6.98 -9.93
CA ALA A 78 8.75 8.06 -10.25
C ALA A 78 10.21 7.68 -9.98
N ARG A 79 10.50 6.92 -8.92
CA ARG A 79 11.88 6.49 -8.59
C ARG A 79 12.41 5.49 -9.62
N VAL A 80 11.63 4.47 -9.97
CA VAL A 80 12.07 3.46 -10.95
C VAL A 80 12.26 4.03 -12.36
N LEU A 81 11.61 5.15 -12.68
CA LEU A 81 11.89 5.93 -13.90
C LEU A 81 13.22 6.68 -13.80
N ASP A 82 13.47 7.36 -12.68
CA ASP A 82 14.70 8.11 -12.42
C ASP A 82 15.94 7.19 -12.42
N GLU A 83 15.78 5.99 -11.86
CA GLU A 83 16.79 4.93 -11.82
C GLU A 83 17.00 4.24 -13.18
N GLY A 84 16.17 4.53 -14.19
CA GLY A 84 16.25 3.94 -15.52
C GLY A 84 15.84 2.46 -15.58
N VAL A 85 15.16 1.95 -14.55
CA VAL A 85 14.62 0.57 -14.51
C VAL A 85 13.50 0.41 -15.52
N VAL A 86 12.72 1.46 -15.73
CA VAL A 86 11.63 1.51 -16.71
C VAL A 86 11.89 2.63 -17.71
N ALA A 87 11.74 2.35 -19.01
CA ALA A 87 12.06 3.31 -20.06
C ALA A 87 11.01 4.42 -20.21
N ARG A 88 9.73 4.12 -19.96
CA ARG A 88 8.62 5.09 -20.17
C ARG A 88 7.60 5.00 -19.03
N PRO A 89 6.99 6.13 -18.63
CA PRO A 89 5.95 6.11 -17.59
C PRO A 89 4.75 5.22 -17.95
N SER A 90 4.38 5.13 -19.23
CA SER A 90 3.28 4.29 -19.70
C SER A 90 3.54 2.78 -19.55
N ASP A 91 4.80 2.33 -19.55
CA ASP A 91 5.14 0.91 -19.36
C ASP A 91 4.78 0.44 -17.93
N ILE A 92 4.82 1.36 -16.96
CA ILE A 92 4.38 1.11 -15.59
C ILE A 92 2.87 0.87 -15.55
N ASP A 93 2.07 1.70 -16.23
CA ASP A 93 0.62 1.53 -16.26
C ASP A 93 0.23 0.19 -16.92
N VAL A 94 0.89 -0.18 -18.02
CA VAL A 94 0.70 -1.46 -18.71
C VAL A 94 1.00 -2.63 -17.76
N LEU A 95 2.13 -2.58 -17.05
CA LEU A 95 2.50 -3.59 -16.05
C LEU A 95 1.45 -3.70 -14.93
N TRP A 96 0.94 -2.58 -14.44
CA TRP A 96 -0.06 -2.59 -13.37
C TRP A 96 -1.39 -3.18 -13.80
N VAL A 97 -1.83 -2.88 -15.02
CA VAL A 97 -3.04 -3.45 -15.59
C VAL A 97 -2.90 -4.96 -15.80
N TYR A 98 -1.86 -5.39 -16.52
CA TYR A 98 -1.75 -6.78 -16.97
C TYR A 98 -1.01 -7.70 -15.97
N GLY A 99 -0.21 -7.15 -15.06
CA GLY A 99 0.57 -7.90 -14.08
C GLY A 99 -0.04 -7.90 -12.67
N TYR A 100 -0.63 -6.78 -12.24
CA TYR A 100 -1.14 -6.62 -10.87
C TYR A 100 -2.68 -6.49 -10.80
N GLY A 101 -3.38 -6.53 -11.94
CA GLY A 101 -4.84 -6.47 -11.99
C GLY A 101 -5.43 -5.10 -11.67
N PHE A 102 -4.70 -4.02 -11.94
CA PHE A 102 -5.23 -2.67 -11.80
C PHE A 102 -6.45 -2.47 -12.73
N PRO A 103 -7.54 -1.79 -12.28
CA PRO A 103 -8.74 -1.66 -13.08
C PRO A 103 -8.49 -0.95 -14.43
N THR A 104 -8.73 -1.64 -15.54
CA THR A 104 -8.42 -1.15 -16.91
C THR A 104 -9.02 0.23 -17.20
N GLY A 105 -10.28 0.45 -16.82
CA GLY A 105 -10.98 1.73 -17.01
C GLY A 105 -10.44 2.89 -16.16
N LYS A 106 -9.50 2.62 -15.23
CA LYS A 106 -8.83 3.64 -14.41
C LYS A 106 -7.38 3.90 -14.87
N GLY A 107 -6.96 3.30 -15.99
CA GLY A 107 -5.59 3.42 -16.49
C GLY A 107 -4.61 2.62 -15.63
N GLY A 108 -3.68 3.33 -14.97
CA GLY A 108 -2.73 2.77 -14.02
C GLY A 108 -2.28 3.84 -13.01
N PRO A 109 -1.30 3.54 -12.14
CA PRO A 109 -0.84 4.50 -11.13
C PRO A 109 -0.27 5.80 -11.73
N VAL A 110 0.44 5.74 -12.86
CA VAL A 110 0.96 6.95 -13.53
C VAL A 110 -0.18 7.77 -14.11
N TYR A 111 -1.13 7.13 -14.80
CA TYR A 111 -2.35 7.80 -15.26
C TYR A 111 -3.12 8.47 -14.10
N LEU A 112 -3.30 7.77 -12.98
CA LEU A 112 -3.94 8.33 -11.79
C LEU A 112 -3.18 9.56 -11.25
N ALA A 113 -1.84 9.49 -11.17
CA ALA A 113 -1.02 10.61 -10.74
C ALA A 113 -1.20 11.84 -11.64
N ARG A 114 -1.33 11.63 -12.96
CA ARG A 114 -1.61 12.71 -13.93
C ARG A 114 -3.00 13.32 -13.72
N GLN A 115 -4.01 12.50 -13.46
CA GLN A 115 -5.38 12.96 -13.18
C GLN A 115 -5.46 13.80 -11.90
N LEU A 116 -4.75 13.37 -10.84
CA LEU A 116 -4.66 14.12 -9.58
C LEU A 116 -3.84 15.41 -9.73
N GLY A 117 -2.87 15.40 -10.64
CA GLY A 117 -1.85 16.42 -10.77
C GLY A 117 -0.65 16.13 -9.87
N VAL A 118 0.55 16.09 -10.46
CA VAL A 118 1.79 15.72 -9.75
C VAL A 118 2.09 16.63 -8.56
N GLN A 119 1.75 17.91 -8.64
CA GLN A 119 1.90 18.83 -7.51
C GLN A 119 0.94 18.53 -6.36
N ALA A 120 -0.27 18.04 -6.65
CA ALA A 120 -1.19 17.58 -5.61
C ALA A 120 -0.68 16.30 -4.94
N VAL A 121 -0.17 15.35 -5.73
CA VAL A 121 0.49 14.14 -5.22
C VAL A 121 1.65 14.50 -4.30
N ARG A 122 2.53 15.43 -4.71
CA ARG A 122 3.66 15.90 -3.89
C ARG A 122 3.19 16.47 -2.56
N ARG A 123 2.16 17.33 -2.55
CA ARG A 123 1.60 17.92 -1.33
C ARG A 123 1.00 16.87 -0.40
N GLU A 124 0.29 15.89 -0.94
CA GLU A 124 -0.32 14.82 -0.15
C GLU A 124 0.73 13.90 0.48
N LEU A 125 1.78 13.54 -0.27
CA LEU A 125 2.94 12.82 0.27
C LEU A 125 3.62 13.61 1.39
N GLU A 126 3.81 14.91 1.20
CA GLU A 126 4.42 15.80 2.19
C GLU A 126 3.57 15.90 3.46
N SER A 127 2.26 16.10 3.32
CA SER A 127 1.34 16.14 4.46
C SER A 127 1.40 14.84 5.28
N ARG A 128 1.50 13.67 4.61
CA ARG A 128 1.65 12.38 5.29
C ARG A 128 3.02 12.19 5.93
N ARG A 129 4.08 12.72 5.31
CA ARG A 129 5.43 12.77 5.85
C ARG A 129 5.46 13.55 7.16
N GLU A 130 4.80 14.71 7.20
CA GLU A 130 4.73 15.56 8.39
C GLU A 130 3.85 14.96 9.49
N ALA A 131 2.78 14.24 9.12
CA ALA A 131 1.87 13.59 10.07
C ALA A 131 2.50 12.41 10.84
N ASP A 132 3.62 11.84 10.39
CA ASP A 132 4.40 10.83 11.10
C ASP A 132 5.84 11.32 11.32
N PRO A 133 6.13 12.06 12.41
CA PRO A 133 7.46 12.62 12.65
C PRO A 133 8.57 11.58 12.76
N THR A 134 8.24 10.35 13.12
CA THR A 134 9.22 9.28 13.38
C THR A 134 9.57 8.53 12.11
N PHE A 135 8.59 8.20 11.27
CA PHE A 135 8.78 7.36 10.09
C PHE A 135 8.29 7.98 8.78
N GLY A 136 7.80 9.21 8.82
CA GLY A 136 7.31 9.93 7.65
C GLY A 136 8.31 9.99 6.52
N ASN A 137 9.58 10.30 6.84
CA ASN A 137 10.66 10.30 5.86
C ASN A 137 10.94 8.93 5.23
N THR A 138 10.62 7.84 5.93
CA THR A 138 10.85 6.47 5.41
C THR A 138 9.81 6.10 4.35
N TYR A 139 8.54 6.43 4.57
CA TYR A 139 7.45 5.94 3.72
C TYR A 139 6.86 6.99 2.78
N TRP A 140 6.92 8.26 3.16
CA TRP A 140 6.14 9.33 2.52
C TRP A 140 7.00 10.43 1.89
N ALA A 141 8.33 10.38 2.03
CA ALA A 141 9.23 11.35 1.38
C ALA A 141 8.96 11.41 -0.14
N PRO A 142 8.51 12.56 -0.69
CA PRO A 142 8.22 12.68 -2.10
C PRO A 142 9.47 12.46 -2.95
N SER A 143 9.35 11.68 -4.02
CA SER A 143 10.41 11.52 -5.01
C SER A 143 10.73 12.88 -5.65
N ARG A 144 12.03 13.12 -5.85
CA ARG A 144 12.48 14.30 -6.60
C ARG A 144 12.09 14.21 -8.07
N ALA A 145 11.89 12.99 -8.57
CA ALA A 145 11.58 12.67 -9.96
C ALA A 145 10.08 12.56 -10.26
N LEU A 146 9.20 13.02 -9.37
CA LEU A 146 7.74 12.97 -9.59
C LEU A 146 7.31 13.59 -10.93
N ASP A 147 8.03 14.61 -11.43
CA ASP A 147 7.71 15.26 -12.71
C ASP A 147 8.04 14.37 -13.93
N LEU A 148 8.87 13.33 -13.78
CA LEU A 148 9.09 12.32 -14.84
C LEU A 148 7.80 11.56 -15.18
N LEU A 149 6.84 11.52 -14.26
CA LEU A 149 5.52 10.92 -14.53
C LEU A 149 4.75 11.67 -15.61
N LEU A 150 5.14 12.89 -16.01
CA LEU A 150 4.47 13.68 -17.05
C LEU A 150 5.03 13.43 -18.46
N ALA A 151 6.20 12.80 -18.57
CA ALA A 151 6.85 12.51 -19.85
C ALA A 151 6.09 11.45 -20.68
#